data_AF-A0A2D7F176-F1
#
_entry.id   AF-A0A2D7F176-F1
#
_cell.length_a   1.000
_cell.length_b   1.000
_cell.length_c   1.000
_cell.angle_alpha   90.00
_cell.angle_beta   90.00
_cell.angle_gamma   90.00
#
_symmetry.space_group_name_H-M   'P 1'
#
loop_
_entity.id
_entity.type
_entity.pdbx_description
1 polymer ?
#
loop_
_entity_poly.entity_id
_entity_poly.type
_entity_poly.pdbx_seq_one_letter_code
_entity_poly.pdbx_strand_id
1 'polypeptide(L)'
;MIGYLLILLAVFLPLFVGVILFGWQEEIKIRHKESGIEGTLFVGYTWTYFLFGFFVPIFRGEITIGLSHLILSLLTLGLFQLVMPFLYNRQYSTRLLNDSWVLNDIPEKNELAEARLGITAA
;
A
#
# COMPACT_ATOMS: atom_id res chain seq x y z
N MET A 1 27.24 -9.68 18.92
CA MET A 1 27.27 -9.46 17.46
C MET A 1 26.25 -10.32 16.73
N ILE A 2 26.27 -11.66 16.87
CA ILE A 2 25.33 -12.58 16.18
C ILE A 2 23.85 -12.33 16.54
N GLY A 3 23.52 -12.08 17.81
CA GLY A 3 22.13 -11.84 18.23
C GLY A 3 21.47 -10.63 17.55
N TYR A 4 22.21 -9.53 17.36
CA TYR A 4 21.71 -8.35 16.65
C TYR A 4 21.45 -8.64 15.16
N LEU A 5 22.29 -9.47 14.54
CA LEU A 5 22.10 -9.89 13.15
C LEU A 5 20.82 -10.73 12.99
N LEU A 6 20.54 -11.63 13.94
CA LEU A 6 19.31 -12.44 13.92
C LEU A 6 18.05 -11.59 14.11
N ILE A 7 18.10 -10.59 15.01
CA ILE A 7 16.99 -9.65 15.21
C ILE A 7 16.76 -8.83 13.93
N LEU A 8 17.83 -8.32 13.32
CA LEU A 8 17.74 -7.56 12.08
C LEU A 8 17.13 -8.40 10.96
N LEU A 9 17.58 -9.65 10.80
CA LEU A 9 16.99 -10.58 9.83
C LEU A 9 15.51 -10.83 10.10
N ALA A 10 15.12 -11.07 11.36
CA ALA A 10 13.72 -11.29 11.72
C ALA A 10 12.85 -10.05 11.44
N VAL A 11 13.36 -8.85 11.68
CA VAL A 11 12.66 -7.59 11.42
C VAL A 11 12.46 -7.36 9.92
N PHE A 12 13.47 -7.62 9.09
CA PHE A 12 13.38 -7.41 7.64
C PHE A 12 12.78 -8.60 6.86
N LEU A 13 12.63 -9.77 7.47
CA LEU A 13 12.03 -10.94 6.83
C LEU A 13 10.64 -10.66 6.21
N PRO A 14 9.71 -9.96 6.88
CA PRO A 14 8.40 -9.61 6.31
C PRO A 14 8.49 -8.78 5.03
N LEU A 15 9.53 -7.96 4.86
CA LEU A 15 9.74 -7.18 3.63
C LEU A 15 10.01 -8.12 2.44
N PHE A 16 10.93 -9.07 2.60
CA PHE A 16 11.26 -10.03 1.54
C PHE A 16 10.10 -10.96 1.26
N VAL A 17 9.46 -11.52 2.29
CA VAL A 17 8.28 -12.36 2.15
C VAL A 17 7.16 -11.60 1.45
N GLY A 18 6.92 -10.36 1.84
CA GLY A 18 5.92 -9.49 1.23
C GLY A 18 6.16 -9.24 -0.25
N VAL A 19 7.38 -8.88 -0.63
CA VAL A 19 7.77 -8.66 -2.03
C VAL A 19 7.65 -9.94 -2.86
N ILE A 20 8.02 -11.10 -2.32
CA ILE A 20 7.90 -12.39 -3.03
C ILE A 20 6.42 -12.74 -3.26
N LEU A 21 5.55 -12.52 -2.27
CA LEU A 21 4.14 -12.92 -2.33
C LEU A 21 3.28 -11.95 -3.14
N PHE A 22 3.52 -10.65 -3.04
CA PHE A 22 2.66 -9.60 -3.61
C PHE A 22 3.32 -8.80 -4.73
N GLY A 23 4.59 -9.07 -5.04
CA GLY A 23 5.38 -8.27 -5.96
C GLY A 23 5.86 -6.96 -5.35
N TRP A 24 6.77 -6.30 -6.07
CA TRP A 24 7.24 -4.96 -5.70
C TRP A 24 6.10 -3.94 -5.80
N GLN A 25 6.22 -2.85 -5.03
CA GLN A 25 5.26 -1.74 -5.11
C GLN A 25 5.35 -1.06 -6.48
N GLU A 26 4.22 -1.00 -7.17
CA GLU A 26 4.13 -0.33 -8.46
C GLU A 26 3.11 0.80 -8.40
N GLU A 27 3.47 1.93 -9.03
CA GLU A 27 2.64 3.10 -9.17
C GLU A 27 1.87 3.04 -10.49
N ILE A 28 0.56 3.27 -10.40
CA ILE A 28 -0.37 3.25 -11.52
C ILE A 28 -1.06 4.62 -11.61
N LYS A 29 -1.01 5.24 -12.78
CA LYS A 29 -1.70 6.51 -13.04
C LYS A 29 -3.21 6.32 -13.07
N ILE A 30 -3.91 7.26 -12.47
CA ILE A 30 -5.37 7.33 -12.44
C ILE A 30 -5.85 8.72 -12.80
N ARG A 31 -7.12 8.82 -13.19
CA ARG A 31 -7.80 10.08 -13.49
C ARG A 31 -9.15 10.12 -12.77
N HIS A 32 -9.46 11.24 -12.16
CA HIS A 32 -10.77 11.48 -11.57
C HIS A 32 -11.79 11.77 -12.70
N LYS A 33 -12.89 11.01 -12.73
CA LYS A 33 -13.87 11.04 -13.83
C LYS A 33 -14.49 12.42 -14.07
N GLU A 34 -14.81 13.15 -13.01
CA GLU A 34 -15.57 14.40 -13.12
C GLU A 34 -14.67 15.62 -13.33
N SER A 35 -13.57 15.69 -12.59
CA SER A 35 -12.68 16.86 -12.59
C SER A 35 -11.53 16.75 -13.60
N GLY A 36 -11.25 15.54 -14.11
CA GLY A 36 -10.11 15.28 -14.98
C GLY A 36 -8.75 15.36 -14.28
N ILE A 37 -8.72 15.52 -12.95
CA ILE A 37 -7.48 15.58 -12.16
C ILE A 37 -6.75 14.24 -12.28
N GLU A 38 -5.43 14.31 -12.51
CA GLU A 38 -4.57 13.13 -12.52
C GLU A 38 -4.06 12.83 -11.11
N GLY A 39 -3.92 11.55 -10.82
CA GLY A 39 -3.47 11.04 -9.54
C GLY A 39 -2.76 9.71 -9.72
N THR A 40 -2.40 9.08 -8.61
CA THR A 40 -1.71 7.80 -8.60
C THR A 40 -2.25 6.89 -7.53
N LEU A 41 -2.30 5.60 -7.84
CA LEU A 41 -2.54 4.54 -6.87
C LEU A 41 -1.39 3.54 -6.88
N PHE A 42 -1.39 2.62 -5.90
CA PHE A 42 -0.29 1.68 -5.73
C PHE A 42 -0.79 0.24 -5.65
N VAL A 43 -0.07 -0.68 -6.26
CA VAL A 43 -0.33 -2.13 -6.18
C VAL A 43 0.92 -2.89 -5.73
N GLY A 44 0.75 -4.11 -5.24
CA GLY A 44 1.82 -4.92 -4.66
C GLY A 44 2.16 -4.56 -3.21
N TYR A 45 3.25 -5.13 -2.68
CA TYR A 45 3.64 -4.98 -1.28
C TYR A 45 4.00 -3.54 -0.91
N THR A 46 3.47 -3.01 0.19
CA THR A 46 3.73 -1.62 0.60
C THR A 46 5.00 -1.49 1.42
N TRP A 47 6.17 -1.54 0.76
CA TRP A 47 7.46 -1.36 1.44
C TRP A 47 7.58 0.01 2.13
N THR A 48 6.93 1.05 1.59
CA THR A 48 6.93 2.39 2.22
C THR A 48 6.21 2.34 3.57
N TYR A 49 5.09 1.63 3.67
CA TYR A 49 4.37 1.45 4.94
C TYR A 49 5.18 0.61 5.91
N PHE A 50 5.89 -0.42 5.43
CA PHE A 50 6.75 -1.23 6.29
C PHE A 50 7.79 -0.36 7.02
N LEU A 51 8.42 0.60 6.34
CA LEU A 51 9.42 1.49 6.93
C LEU A 51 8.83 2.68 7.71
N PHE A 52 7.77 3.30 7.20
CA PHE A 52 7.26 4.58 7.73
C PHE A 52 5.90 4.46 8.45
N GLY A 53 5.27 3.29 8.45
CA GLY A 53 4.04 3.01 9.17
C GLY A 53 2.90 3.98 8.85
N PHE A 54 2.25 4.48 9.91
CA PHE A 54 1.09 5.36 9.83
C PHE A 54 1.38 6.72 9.17
N PHE A 55 2.64 7.12 8.97
CA PHE A 55 2.95 8.33 8.21
C PHE A 55 2.57 8.21 6.74
N VAL A 56 2.61 7.00 6.16
CA VAL A 56 2.29 6.79 4.74
C VAL A 56 0.87 7.21 4.39
N PRO A 57 -0.20 6.74 5.06
CA PRO A 57 -1.54 7.24 4.79
C PRO A 57 -1.69 8.74 4.97
N ILE A 58 -1.02 9.35 5.96
CA ILE A 58 -1.08 10.81 6.17
C ILE A 58 -0.51 11.55 4.95
N PHE A 59 0.68 11.15 4.47
CA PHE A 59 1.28 11.77 3.28
C PHE A 59 0.52 11.50 1.98
N ARG A 60 -0.33 10.46 1.95
CA ARG A 60 -1.24 10.17 0.84
C ARG A 60 -2.59 10.91 0.96
N GLY A 61 -2.76 11.80 1.94
CA GLY A 61 -3.98 12.58 2.15
C GLY A 61 -5.03 11.89 3.03
N GLU A 62 -4.73 10.75 3.64
CA GLU A 62 -5.66 9.92 4.41
C GLU A 62 -5.52 10.13 5.92
N ILE A 63 -5.68 11.36 6.39
CA ILE A 63 -5.37 11.75 7.77
C ILE A 63 -6.10 10.88 8.81
N THR A 64 -7.40 10.63 8.61
CA THR A 64 -8.21 9.80 9.52
C THR A 64 -7.73 8.36 9.58
N ILE A 65 -7.31 7.79 8.44
CA ILE A 65 -6.78 6.42 8.37
C ILE A 65 -5.39 6.36 9.00
N GLY A 66 -4.55 7.37 8.78
CA GLY A 66 -3.26 7.46 9.46
C GLY A 66 -3.39 7.56 10.97
N LEU A 67 -4.33 8.35 11.48
CA LEU A 67 -4.59 8.43 12.92
C LEU A 67 -5.10 7.10 13.49
N SER A 68 -6.00 6.41 12.80
CA SER A 68 -6.47 5.10 13.25
C SER A 68 -5.34 4.06 13.27
N HIS A 69 -4.46 4.08 12.27
CA HIS A 69 -3.28 3.22 12.21
C HIS A 69 -2.29 3.51 13.35
N LEU A 70 -2.10 4.78 13.72
CA LEU A 70 -1.30 5.14 14.89
C LEU A 70 -1.87 4.53 16.17
N ILE A 71 -3.17 4.73 16.42
CA ILE A 71 -3.84 4.18 17.61
C ILE A 71 -3.73 2.65 17.64
N LEU A 72 -4.02 1.97 16.53
CA LEU A 72 -3.91 0.52 16.43
C LEU A 72 -2.48 0.01 16.59
N SER A 73 -1.49 0.75 16.08
CA SER A 73 -0.07 0.42 16.29
C SER A 73 0.32 0.52 17.76
N LEU A 74 -0.16 1.53 18.50
CA LEU A 74 0.08 1.66 19.93
C LEU A 74 -0.60 0.53 20.73
N LEU A 75 -1.88 0.23 20.43
CA LEU A 75 -2.65 -0.82 21.11
C LEU A 75 -2.08 -2.23 20.88
N THR A 76 -1.44 -2.45 19.74
CA THR A 76 -0.85 -3.75 19.36
C THR A 76 0.66 -3.81 19.59
N LEU A 77 1.25 -2.80 20.26
CA LEU A 77 2.70 -2.71 20.51
C LEU A 77 3.54 -2.85 19.23
N GLY A 78 3.07 -2.26 18.13
CA GLY A 78 3.73 -2.25 16.82
C GLY A 78 3.41 -3.43 15.90
N LEU A 79 2.70 -4.47 16.37
CA LEU A 79 2.36 -5.62 15.52
C LEU A 79 1.48 -5.23 14.32
N PHE A 80 0.55 -4.28 14.51
CA PHE A 80 -0.28 -3.76 13.42
C PHE A 80 0.56 -3.19 12.27
N GLN A 81 1.70 -2.55 12.58
CA GLN A 81 2.60 -2.00 11.57
C GLN A 81 3.29 -3.07 10.72
N LEU A 82 3.44 -4.30 11.23
CA LEU A 82 4.02 -5.42 10.48
C LEU A 82 3.01 -6.07 9.53
N VAL A 83 1.72 -6.01 9.86
CA VAL A 83 0.62 -6.61 9.05
C VAL A 83 0.18 -5.68 7.92
N MET A 84 0.09 -4.39 8.19
CA MET A 84 -0.44 -3.43 7.22
C MET A 84 0.29 -3.30 5.87
N PRO A 85 1.61 -3.53 5.75
CA PRO A 85 2.30 -3.53 4.46
C PRO A 85 1.72 -4.51 3.42
N PHE A 86 1.08 -5.58 3.89
CA PHE A 86 0.43 -6.59 3.05
C PHE A 86 -0.97 -6.15 2.57
N LEU A 87 -1.58 -5.17 3.25
CA LEU A 87 -2.98 -4.80 3.04
C LEU A 87 -3.16 -3.38 2.51
N TYR A 88 -2.27 -2.47 2.88
CA TYR A 88 -2.51 -1.04 2.78
C TYR A 88 -2.64 -0.55 1.33
N ASN A 89 -1.74 -0.94 0.41
CA ASN A 89 -1.88 -0.56 -1.00
C ASN A 89 -3.22 -0.99 -1.60
N ARG A 90 -3.69 -2.22 -1.30
CA ARG A 90 -4.99 -2.70 -1.78
C ARG A 90 -6.14 -1.87 -1.23
N GLN A 91 -6.13 -1.60 0.08
CA GLN A 91 -7.15 -0.76 0.72
C GLN A 91 -7.14 0.67 0.15
N TYR A 92 -5.96 1.26 0.00
CA TYR A 92 -5.78 2.59 -0.58
C TYR A 92 -6.36 2.70 -1.99
N SER A 93 -5.92 1.81 -2.87
CA SER A 93 -6.31 1.79 -4.27
C SER A 93 -7.80 1.49 -4.44
N THR A 94 -8.35 0.56 -3.66
CA THR A 94 -9.79 0.25 -3.71
C THR A 94 -10.65 1.46 -3.32
N ARG A 95 -10.24 2.21 -2.30
CA ARG A 95 -10.98 3.41 -1.86
C ARG A 95 -10.96 4.50 -2.92
N LEU A 96 -9.82 4.73 -3.59
CA LEU A 96 -9.75 5.67 -4.72
C LEU A 96 -10.67 5.24 -5.86
N LEU A 97 -10.64 3.96 -6.25
CA LEU A 97 -11.47 3.46 -7.35
C LEU A 97 -12.98 3.46 -7.02
N ASN A 98 -13.34 3.42 -5.74
CA ASN A 98 -14.71 3.63 -5.28
C ASN A 98 -15.11 5.12 -5.23
N ASP A 99 -14.15 6.04 -5.30
CA ASP A 99 -14.32 7.50 -5.21
C ASP A 99 -14.12 8.17 -6.58
N SER A 100 -14.76 7.61 -7.62
CA SER A 100 -14.78 8.17 -8.98
C SER A 100 -13.42 8.28 -9.70
N TRP A 101 -12.36 7.67 -9.19
CA TRP A 101 -11.10 7.50 -9.93
C TRP A 101 -11.14 6.30 -10.86
N VAL A 102 -10.47 6.41 -12.01
CA VAL A 102 -10.28 5.30 -12.96
C VAL A 102 -8.83 5.16 -13.39
N LEU A 103 -8.45 3.94 -13.77
CA LEU A 103 -7.14 3.64 -14.36
C LEU A 103 -6.93 4.45 -15.64
N ASN A 104 -5.77 5.09 -15.75
CA ASN A 104 -5.41 5.96 -16.87
C ASN A 104 -3.90 5.89 -17.16
N ASP A 105 -3.30 4.71 -17.00
CA ASP A 105 -1.90 4.43 -17.34
C ASP A 105 -1.80 3.64 -18.66
N ILE A 106 -0.59 3.23 -19.03
CA ILE A 106 -0.35 2.33 -20.16
C ILE A 106 -1.10 0.99 -19.97
N PRO A 107 -1.52 0.32 -21.07
CA PRO A 107 -2.33 -0.91 -20.99
C PRO A 107 -1.75 -1.98 -20.05
N GLU A 108 -0.45 -2.26 -20.14
CA GLU A 108 0.25 -3.24 -19.30
C GLU A 108 0.10 -2.96 -17.79
N LYS A 109 0.18 -1.68 -17.39
CA LYS A 109 0.03 -1.27 -16.00
C LYS A 109 -1.42 -1.34 -15.53
N ASN A 110 -2.37 -0.99 -16.39
CA ASN A 110 -3.78 -1.10 -16.05
C ASN A 110 -4.17 -2.58 -15.86
N GLU A 111 -3.74 -3.46 -16.76
CA GLU A 111 -3.94 -4.92 -16.65
C GLU A 111 -3.30 -5.47 -15.36
N LEU A 112 -2.10 -5.02 -15.01
CA LEU A 112 -1.46 -5.38 -13.74
C LEU A 112 -2.30 -4.94 -12.53
N ALA A 113 -2.81 -3.72 -12.55
CA ALA A 113 -3.63 -3.18 -11.47
C ALA A 113 -4.94 -3.96 -11.33
N GLU A 114 -5.59 -4.27 -12.46
CA GLU A 114 -6.79 -5.10 -12.52
C GLU A 114 -6.56 -6.48 -11.91
N ALA A 115 -5.47 -7.16 -12.32
CA ALA A 115 -5.11 -8.47 -11.81
C ALA A 115 -4.81 -8.46 -10.30
N ARG A 116 -4.05 -7.47 -9.81
CA ARG A 116 -3.66 -7.39 -8.38
C ARG A 116 -4.80 -6.94 -7.47
N LEU A 117 -5.72 -6.11 -7.96
CA LEU A 117 -6.85 -5.61 -7.16
C LEU A 117 -8.08 -6.52 -7.24
N GLY A 118 -8.18 -7.33 -8.30
CA GLY A 118 -9.32 -8.20 -8.57
C GLY A 118 -10.52 -7.39 -9.08
N ILE A 119 -10.26 -6.42 -9.95
CA ILE A 119 -11.27 -5.54 -10.56
C ILE A 119 -11.28 -5.77 -12.08
N THR A 120 -12.42 -5.55 -12.71
CA THR A 120 -12.55 -5.61 -14.17
C THR A 120 -12.45 -4.21 -14.76
N ALA A 121 -11.82 -4.07 -15.93
CA ALA A 121 -11.85 -2.84 -16.72
C ALA A 121 -13.29 -2.28 -16.81
N ALA A 122 -13.42 -0.98 -16.53
CA ALA A 122 -14.67 -0.22 -16.67
C ALA A 122 -14.81 0.37 -18.07
#